data_AF-A0A0C1Z5W7-F1
#
_entry.id   AF-A0A0C1Z5W7-F1
#
_cell.length_a   1.000
_cell.length_b   1.000
_cell.length_c   1.000
_cell.angle_alpha   90.00
_cell.angle_beta   90.00
_cell.angle_gamma   90.00
#
_symmetry.space_group_name_H-M   'P 1'
#
loop_
_entity.id
_entity.type
_entity.pdbx_description
1 polymer ?
#
loop_
_entity_poly.entity_id
_entity_poly.type
_entity_poly.pdbx_seq_one_letter_code
_entity_poly.pdbx_strand_id
1 'polypeptide(L)'
;MSHPIPDYDLDQPTSADLVGSLEQIMGPDQTRSAIDRALHALGAETDELTQLSSAELLDLANILIKERGLISVLARSFSIRLSSYLLLEAGGR
;
A
#
# COMPACT_ATOMS: atom_id res chain seq x y z
N MET A 1 13.16 -26.79 -22.72
CA MET A 1 13.61 -26.53 -21.35
C MET A 1 12.67 -25.48 -20.78
N SER A 2 11.89 -25.83 -19.76
CA SER A 2 10.98 -24.88 -19.10
C SER A 2 11.86 -23.88 -18.35
N HIS A 3 11.80 -22.59 -18.71
CA HIS A 3 12.37 -21.57 -17.84
C HIS A 3 11.61 -21.63 -16.51
N PRO A 4 12.30 -21.77 -15.36
CA PRO A 4 11.62 -21.63 -14.08
C PRO A 4 11.00 -20.23 -14.06
N ILE A 5 9.70 -20.19 -13.77
CA ILE A 5 9.02 -18.93 -13.46
C ILE A 5 9.82 -18.35 -12.28
N PRO A 6 10.26 -17.08 -12.35
CA PRO A 6 10.93 -16.46 -11.21
C PRO A 6 10.05 -16.67 -9.98
N ASP A 7 10.63 -17.18 -8.89
CA ASP A 7 10.00 -17.07 -7.58
C ASP A 7 9.90 -15.57 -7.29
N TYR A 8 8.78 -14.99 -7.69
CA TYR A 8 8.39 -13.69 -7.20
C TYR A 8 8.11 -13.92 -5.72
N ASP A 9 8.87 -13.25 -4.86
CA ASP A 9 8.51 -13.13 -3.45
C ASP A 9 7.14 -12.44 -3.41
N LEU A 10 6.09 -13.24 -3.23
CA LEU A 10 4.69 -12.80 -3.19
C LEU A 10 4.27 -12.50 -1.76
N ASP A 11 5.20 -12.04 -0.95
CA ASP A 11 4.90 -11.58 0.40
C ASP A 11 3.81 -10.51 0.34
N GLN A 12 2.86 -10.62 1.26
CA GLN A 12 1.73 -9.71 1.35
C GLN A 12 2.23 -8.28 1.58
N PRO A 13 1.93 -7.31 0.70
CA PRO A 13 2.27 -5.92 0.96
C PRO A 13 1.52 -5.41 2.20
N THR A 14 2.26 -4.79 3.11
CA THR A 14 1.77 -4.32 4.42
C THR A 14 1.72 -2.79 4.47
N SER A 15 1.05 -2.23 5.48
CA SER A 15 1.13 -0.79 5.74
C SER A 15 2.55 -0.31 6.01
N ALA A 16 3.41 -1.14 6.60
CA ALA A 16 4.81 -0.80 6.83
C ALA A 16 5.58 -0.58 5.52
N ASP A 17 5.29 -1.34 4.46
CA ASP A 17 5.91 -1.17 3.15
C ASP A 17 5.53 0.17 2.51
N LEU A 18 4.25 0.54 2.64
CA LEU A 18 3.73 1.82 2.14
C LEU A 18 4.32 2.99 2.92
N VAL A 19 4.26 2.94 4.26
CA VAL A 19 4.79 3.98 5.14
C VAL A 19 6.29 4.13 4.93
N GLY A 20 7.07 3.05 4.98
CA GLY A 20 8.51 3.10 4.78
C GLY A 20 8.92 3.70 3.43
N SER A 21 8.19 3.36 2.36
CA SER A 21 8.42 3.94 1.03
C SER A 21 8.15 5.45 0.99
N LEU A 22 7.09 5.90 1.66
CA LEU A 22 6.77 7.32 1.78
C LEU A 22 7.82 8.04 2.64
N GLU A 23 8.15 7.51 3.82
CA GLU A 23 9.11 8.12 4.76
C GLU A 23 10.48 8.32 4.12
N GLN A 24 10.95 7.36 3.34
CA GLN A 24 12.23 7.46 2.63
C GLN A 24 12.27 8.63 1.65
N ILE A 25 11.13 9.00 1.06
CA ILE A 25 11.07 10.00 -0.01
C ILE A 25 10.67 11.38 0.51
N MET A 26 9.71 11.46 1.42
CA MET A 26 9.16 12.73 1.90
C MET A 26 9.47 13.04 3.37
N GLY A 27 10.08 12.09 4.09
CA GLY A 27 10.35 12.18 5.52
C GLY A 27 9.16 11.76 6.40
N PRO A 28 9.41 11.48 7.68
CA PRO A 28 8.42 10.93 8.61
C PRO A 28 7.24 11.88 8.86
N ASP A 29 7.50 13.17 9.09
CA ASP A 29 6.44 14.13 9.42
C ASP A 29 5.44 14.31 8.28
N GLN A 30 5.93 14.42 7.04
CA GLN A 30 5.05 14.58 5.87
C GLN A 30 4.32 13.28 5.55
N THR A 31 4.96 12.12 5.76
CA THR A 31 4.33 10.81 5.63
C THR A 31 3.19 10.66 6.61
N ARG A 32 3.43 10.95 7.89
CA ARG A 32 2.39 10.92 8.92
C ARG A 32 1.23 11.82 8.55
N SER A 33 1.50 13.06 8.15
CA SER A 33 0.46 14.00 7.74
C SER A 33 -0.37 13.49 6.54
N ALA A 34 0.26 12.85 5.55
CA ALA A 34 -0.43 12.29 4.40
C ALA A 34 -1.29 11.07 4.78
N ILE A 35 -0.76 10.18 5.62
CA ILE A 35 -1.45 9.00 6.11
C ILE A 35 -2.64 9.39 6.99
N ASP A 36 -2.46 10.33 7.93
CA ASP A 36 -3.53 10.83 8.80
C ASP A 36 -4.70 11.39 7.98
N ARG A 37 -4.42 12.18 6.93
CA ARG A 37 -5.48 12.70 6.05
C ARG A 37 -6.18 11.59 5.29
N ALA A 38 -5.45 10.59 4.83
CA ALA A 38 -6.01 9.48 4.06
C ALA A 38 -6.86 8.55 4.95
N LEU A 39 -6.42 8.26 6.18
CA LEU A 39 -7.18 7.51 7.17
C LEU A 39 -8.44 8.24 7.62
N HIS A 40 -8.33 9.55 7.87
CA HIS A 40 -9.51 10.36 8.18
C HIS A 40 -10.55 10.33 7.05
N ALA A 41 -10.11 10.31 5.79
CA ALA A 41 -10.99 10.18 4.63
C ALA A 41 -11.65 8.78 4.51
N LEU A 42 -11.05 7.74 5.11
CA LEU A 42 -11.67 6.41 5.26
C LEU A 42 -12.58 6.31 6.50
N GLY A 43 -12.52 7.28 7.41
CA GLY A 43 -13.16 7.18 8.72
C GLY A 43 -12.40 6.31 9.72
N ALA A 44 -11.11 6.08 9.50
CA ALA A 44 -10.22 5.32 10.38
C ALA A 44 -9.24 6.25 11.12
N GLU A 45 -8.69 5.77 12.25
CA GLU A 45 -7.67 6.49 13.01
C GLU A 45 -6.25 6.01 12.70
N THR A 46 -5.23 6.86 12.93
CA THR A 46 -3.82 6.54 12.64
C THR A 46 -3.32 5.32 13.40
N ASP A 47 -3.79 5.12 14.62
CA ASP A 47 -3.39 4.00 15.47
C ASP A 47 -3.93 2.64 14.96
N GLU A 48 -4.84 2.67 13.97
CA GLU A 48 -5.44 1.49 13.35
C GLU A 48 -4.74 1.07 12.05
N LEU A 49 -3.71 1.81 11.58
CA LEU A 49 -3.06 1.58 10.29
C LEU A 49 -2.49 0.15 10.12
N THR A 50 -2.01 -0.47 11.20
CA THR A 50 -1.50 -1.85 11.19
C THR A 50 -2.61 -2.90 11.29
N GLN A 51 -3.83 -2.47 11.62
CA GLN A 51 -5.02 -3.32 11.77
C GLN A 51 -5.87 -3.34 10.50
N LEU A 52 -5.62 -2.42 9.55
CA LEU A 52 -6.31 -2.39 8.28
C LEU A 52 -6.12 -3.70 7.51
N SER A 53 -7.24 -4.23 7.02
CA SER A 53 -7.24 -5.34 6.07
C SER A 53 -6.60 -4.95 4.74
N SER A 54 -6.23 -5.94 3.92
CA SER A 54 -5.72 -5.69 2.57
C SER A 54 -6.68 -4.87 1.69
N ALA A 55 -7.99 -5.00 1.88
CA ALA A 55 -8.98 -4.21 1.15
C ALA A 55 -8.94 -2.74 1.61
N GLU A 56 -8.89 -2.49 2.92
CA GLU A 56 -8.80 -1.13 3.47
C GLU A 56 -7.45 -0.46 3.14
N LEU A 57 -6.36 -1.22 3.10
CA LEU A 57 -5.06 -0.73 2.64
C LEU A 57 -5.07 -0.36 1.16
N LEU A 58 -5.82 -1.09 0.33
CA LEU A 58 -6.02 -0.74 -1.06
C LEU A 58 -6.83 0.56 -1.21
N ASP A 59 -7.87 0.74 -0.40
CA ASP A 59 -8.66 1.97 -0.38
C ASP A 59 -7.84 3.18 0.11
N LEU A 60 -7.00 2.99 1.14
CA LEU A 60 -6.05 3.99 1.61
C LEU A 60 -5.09 4.41 0.50
N ALA A 61 -4.50 3.43 -0.21
CA ALA A 61 -3.63 3.69 -1.35
C ALA A 61 -4.38 4.45 -2.45
N ASN A 62 -5.62 4.10 -2.75
CA ASN A 62 -6.44 4.79 -3.75
C ASN A 62 -6.75 6.24 -3.38
N ILE A 63 -6.85 6.58 -2.10
CA ILE A 63 -6.95 7.96 -1.63
C ILE A 63 -5.62 8.69 -1.87
N LEU A 64 -4.50 8.10 -1.46
CA LEU A 64 -3.17 8.67 -1.64
C LEU A 64 -2.78 8.84 -3.13
N ILE A 65 -3.31 8.02 -4.04
CA ILE A 65 -3.11 8.18 -5.49
C ILE A 65 -3.64 9.53 -5.99
N LYS A 66 -4.63 10.12 -5.32
CA LYS A 66 -5.20 11.42 -5.69
C LYS A 66 -4.31 12.60 -5.25
N GLU A 67 -3.32 12.35 -4.39
CA GLU A 67 -2.32 13.33 -4.02
C GLU A 67 -1.40 13.66 -5.21
N ARG A 68 -0.63 14.75 -5.11
CA ARG A 68 0.28 15.17 -6.20
C ARG A 68 1.69 14.61 -6.01
N GLY A 69 2.41 14.48 -7.12
CA GLY A 69 3.84 14.16 -7.11
C GLY A 69 4.16 12.73 -6.73
N LEU A 70 5.24 12.53 -5.98
CA LEU A 70 5.81 11.21 -5.67
C LEU A 70 4.89 10.34 -4.79
N ILE A 71 4.03 10.94 -3.97
CA ILE A 71 3.04 10.20 -3.14
C ILE A 71 2.15 9.34 -4.04
N SER A 72 1.61 9.92 -5.12
CA SER A 72 0.74 9.21 -6.05
C SER A 72 1.45 8.07 -6.76
N VAL A 73 2.73 8.27 -7.12
CA VAL A 73 3.56 7.24 -7.76
C VAL A 73 3.77 6.05 -6.82
N LEU A 74 4.16 6.32 -5.57
CA LEU A 74 4.41 5.28 -4.56
C LEU A 74 3.12 4.54 -4.19
N ALA A 75 2.03 5.27 -3.95
CA ALA A 75 0.74 4.68 -3.63
C ALA A 75 0.20 3.80 -4.77
N ARG A 76 0.39 4.21 -6.03
CA ARG A 76 0.03 3.39 -7.20
C ARG A 76 0.88 2.13 -7.31
N SER A 77 2.19 2.24 -7.09
CA SER A 77 3.09 1.08 -7.08
C SER A 77 2.69 0.08 -6.00
N PHE A 78 2.39 0.56 -4.79
CA PHE A 78 1.87 -0.26 -3.71
C PHE A 78 0.52 -0.91 -4.06
N SER A 79 -0.44 -0.14 -4.61
CA SER A 79 -1.77 -0.66 -4.95
C SER A 79 -1.71 -1.78 -5.99
N ILE A 80 -0.80 -1.69 -6.97
CA ILE A 80 -0.56 -2.74 -7.97
C ILE A 80 -0.05 -4.01 -7.31
N ARG A 81 0.96 -3.90 -6.42
CA ARG A 81 1.50 -5.06 -5.69
C ARG A 81 0.41 -5.73 -4.84
N LEU A 82 -0.35 -4.94 -4.07
CA LEU A 82 -1.38 -5.47 -3.18
C LEU A 82 -2.56 -6.08 -3.95
N SER A 83 -2.99 -5.45 -5.04
CA SER A 83 -4.03 -6.02 -5.92
C SER A 83 -3.58 -7.32 -6.57
N SER A 84 -2.30 -7.41 -6.97
CA SER A 84 -1.74 -8.63 -7.56
C SER A 84 -1.73 -9.77 -6.54
N TYR A 85 -1.31 -9.48 -5.30
CA TYR A 85 -1.39 -10.43 -4.19
C TYR A 85 -2.82 -10.94 -3.97
N LEU A 86 -3.80 -10.03 -3.85
CA LEU A 86 -5.20 -10.39 -3.61
C LEU A 86 -5.81 -11.25 -4.72
N LEU A 87 -5.47 -10.97 -5.99
CA LEU A 87 -5.92 -11.77 -7.13
C LEU A 87 -5.36 -13.20 -7.07
N LEU A 88 -4.10 -13.36 -6.66
CA LEU A 88 -3.46 -14.67 -6.52
C LEU A 88 -4.01 -15.44 -5.32
N GLU A 89 -4.25 -14.77 -4.19
CA GLU A 89 -4.88 -15.38 -3.01
C GLU A 89 -6.31 -15.88 -3.32
N ALA A 90 -7.08 -15.12 -4.10
CA ALA A 90 -8.43 -15.50 -4.52
C ALA A 90 -8.45 -16.64 -5.56
N GLY A 91 -7.43 -16.74 -6.41
CA GLY A 91 -7.31 -17.79 -7.44
C GLY A 91 -6.59 -19.07 -6.98
N GLY A 92 -5.92 -19.04 -5.83
CA GLY A 92 -5.20 -20.17 -5.23
C GLY A 92 -6.04 -21.07 -4.33
N ARG A 93 -7.37 -20.87 -4.27
CA ARG A 93 -8.34 -21.69 -3.53
C ARG A 93 -9.26 -22.48 -4.45
#